data_AF-A0A974BRU4-F1
#
_entry.id   AF-A0A974BRU4-F1
#
_cell.length_a   1.000
_cell.length_b   1.000
_cell.length_c   1.000
_cell.angle_alpha   90.00
_cell.angle_beta   90.00
_cell.angle_gamma   90.00
#
_symmetry.space_group_name_H-M   'P 1'
#
loop_
_entity.id
_entity.type
_entity.pdbx_description
1 polymer ?
#
loop_
_entity_poly.entity_id
_entity_poly.type
_entity_poly.pdbx_seq_one_letter_code
_entity_poly.pdbx_strand_id
1 'polypeptide(L)'
;MWTAAASHRAQMMAAAESSERCGQNLRMRSIEAGKIAASAVQKWTSSAIDQLQDCLESTNWPLFKDTADDIHRYPDTVSCYINWWISICIPCTEMIVYPNQKPWFNNEIRKKRRERNTAFKTKDPAQFKIARYALEKAIQKRIL
;
A
#
# COMPACT_ATOMS: atom_id res chain seq x y z
N MET A 1 -20.59 40.32 25.54
CA MET A 1 -20.76 39.91 24.12
C MET A 1 -19.88 38.72 23.69
N TRP A 2 -19.06 38.10 24.56
CA TRP A 2 -18.14 37.01 24.18
C TRP A 2 -18.69 35.58 24.41
N THR A 3 -19.75 35.45 25.20
CA THR A 3 -20.36 34.16 25.58
C THR A 3 -21.16 33.51 24.43
N ALA A 4 -21.85 34.31 23.61
CA ALA A 4 -22.61 33.79 22.47
C ALA A 4 -21.73 33.22 21.35
N ALA A 5 -20.59 33.88 21.06
CA ALA A 5 -19.64 33.41 20.05
C ALA A 5 -18.93 32.10 20.47
N ALA A 6 -18.62 31.95 21.78
CA ALA A 6 -18.08 30.71 22.32
C ALA A 6 -19.10 29.55 22.27
N SER A 7 -20.37 29.84 22.56
CA SER A 7 -21.47 28.87 22.48
C SER A 7 -21.70 28.37 21.04
N HIS A 8 -21.70 29.27 20.05
CA HIS A 8 -21.87 28.89 18.65
C HIS A 8 -20.69 28.06 18.12
N ARG A 9 -19.45 28.41 18.53
CA ARG A 9 -18.26 27.64 18.15
C ARG A 9 -18.26 26.23 18.77
N ALA A 10 -18.75 26.08 20.01
CA ALA A 10 -18.92 24.78 20.65
C ALA A 10 -19.99 23.92 19.95
N GLN A 11 -21.12 24.51 19.56
CA GLN A 11 -22.17 23.82 18.80
C GLN A 11 -21.69 23.35 17.42
N MET A 12 -20.91 24.16 16.71
CA MET A 12 -20.32 23.80 15.42
C MET A 12 -19.36 22.61 15.52
N MET A 13 -18.56 22.54 16.59
CA MET A 13 -17.65 21.41 16.83
C MET A 13 -18.41 20.13 17.21
N ALA A 14 -19.45 20.24 18.05
CA ALA A 14 -20.31 19.11 18.39
C ALA A 14 -21.08 18.57 17.17
N ALA A 15 -21.53 19.46 16.28
CA ALA A 15 -22.16 19.09 15.02
C ALA A 15 -21.17 18.39 14.06
N ALA A 16 -19.91 18.84 14.02
CA ALA A 16 -18.85 18.19 13.25
C ALA A 16 -18.52 16.79 13.79
N GLU A 17 -18.42 16.61 15.12
CA GLU A 17 -18.21 15.31 15.75
C GLU A 17 -19.39 14.35 15.55
N SER A 18 -20.63 14.84 15.62
CA SER A 18 -21.84 14.06 15.34
C SER A 18 -21.92 13.61 13.88
N SER A 19 -21.59 14.51 12.95
CA SER A 19 -21.47 14.19 11.52
C SER A 19 -20.38 13.17 11.24
N GLU A 20 -19.24 13.25 11.92
CA GLU A 20 -18.17 12.26 11.79
C GLU A 20 -18.55 10.90 12.37
N ARG A 21 -19.24 10.87 13.52
CA ARG A 21 -19.74 9.64 14.15
C ARG A 21 -20.80 8.95 13.29
N CYS A 22 -21.70 9.74 12.68
CA CYS A 22 -22.66 9.25 11.70
C CYS A 22 -21.95 8.68 10.45
N GLY A 23 -20.93 9.39 9.94
CA GLY A 23 -20.09 8.92 8.84
C GLY A 23 -19.29 7.65 9.18
N GLN A 24 -18.88 7.45 10.44
CA GLN A 24 -18.24 6.23 10.92
C GLN A 24 -19.23 5.06 10.98
N ASN A 25 -20.45 5.28 11.46
CA ASN A 25 -21.51 4.27 11.51
C ASN A 25 -21.95 3.80 10.12
N LEU A 26 -21.97 4.69 9.12
CA LEU A 26 -22.20 4.32 7.71
C LEU A 26 -21.03 3.52 7.12
N ARG A 27 -19.79 3.77 7.57
CA ARG A 27 -18.59 3.06 7.11
C ARG A 27 -18.55 1.59 7.56
N MET A 28 -19.19 1.27 8.69
CA MET A 28 -19.28 -0.10 9.21
C MET A 28 -20.22 -0.99 8.38
N ARG A 29 -21.23 -0.41 7.71
CA ARG A 29 -22.25 -1.15 6.95
C ARG A 29 -21.78 -1.67 5.58
N SER A 30 -20.59 -1.29 5.10
CA SER A 30 -20.16 -1.53 3.70
C SER A 30 -18.86 -2.35 3.60
N ILE A 31 -18.59 -3.21 4.58
CA ILE A 31 -17.57 -4.26 4.44
C ILE A 31 -18.28 -5.50 3.88
N GLU A 32 -18.56 -5.49 2.58
CA GLU A 32 -19.02 -6.70 1.90
C GLU A 32 -17.95 -7.78 2.10
N ALA A 33 -18.38 -8.95 2.56
CA ALA A 33 -17.56 -10.12 2.87
C ALA A 33 -17.02 -10.80 1.59
N GLY A 34 -16.38 -10.03 0.72
CA GLY A 34 -15.64 -10.60 -0.40
C GLY A 34 -14.46 -11.42 0.14
N LYS A 35 -14.07 -12.46 -0.62
CA LYS A 35 -12.92 -13.30 -0.26
C LYS A 35 -11.65 -12.45 -0.18
N ILE A 36 -10.98 -12.51 0.96
CA ILE A 36 -9.66 -11.94 1.14
C ILE A 36 -8.69 -12.73 0.25
N ALA A 37 -8.02 -12.05 -0.68
CA ALA A 37 -7.01 -12.68 -1.52
C ALA A 37 -5.63 -12.43 -0.92
N ALA A 38 -4.92 -13.52 -0.60
CA ALA A 38 -3.49 -13.45 -0.29
C ALA A 38 -2.73 -13.48 -1.62
N SER A 39 -1.93 -12.44 -1.89
CA SER A 39 -0.99 -12.44 -3.01
C SER A 39 0.43 -12.42 -2.46
N ALA A 40 1.27 -13.37 -2.89
CA ALA A 40 2.70 -13.31 -2.63
C ALA A 40 3.32 -12.28 -3.59
N VAL A 41 4.03 -11.29 -3.05
CA VAL A 41 4.76 -10.29 -3.82
C VAL A 41 6.23 -10.36 -3.46
N GLN A 42 7.07 -10.60 -4.47
CA GLN A 42 8.52 -10.53 -4.36
C GLN A 42 8.97 -9.08 -4.23
N LYS A 43 9.84 -8.80 -3.25
CA LYS A 43 10.42 -7.47 -3.05
C LYS A 43 11.86 -7.43 -3.54
N TRP A 44 12.04 -6.85 -4.72
CA TRP A 44 13.35 -6.60 -5.33
C TRP A 44 13.98 -5.36 -4.70
N THR A 45 14.74 -5.54 -3.63
CA THR A 45 15.57 -4.47 -3.04
C THR A 45 16.95 -4.46 -3.68
N SER A 46 17.67 -3.34 -3.64
CA SER A 46 19.04 -3.27 -4.18
C SER A 46 19.94 -4.33 -3.54
N SER A 47 19.89 -4.47 -2.22
CA SER A 47 20.66 -5.49 -1.49
C SER A 47 20.30 -6.93 -1.88
N ALA A 48 19.04 -7.22 -2.22
CA ALA A 48 18.65 -8.57 -2.68
C ALA A 48 19.14 -8.85 -4.11
N ILE A 49 19.19 -7.81 -4.95
CA ILE A 49 19.75 -7.88 -6.30
C ILE A 49 21.26 -8.10 -6.24
N ASP A 50 21.97 -7.35 -5.40
CA ASP A 50 23.41 -7.46 -5.23
C ASP A 50 23.80 -8.88 -4.77
N GLN A 51 23.09 -9.41 -3.75
CA GLN A 51 23.31 -10.79 -3.28
C GLN A 51 23.04 -11.83 -4.37
N LEU A 52 21.96 -11.67 -5.14
CA LEU A 52 21.65 -12.57 -6.25
C LEU A 52 22.76 -12.51 -7.30
N GLN A 53 23.26 -11.32 -7.61
CA GLN A 53 24.34 -11.13 -8.56
C GLN A 53 25.63 -11.82 -8.09
N ASP A 54 26.05 -11.62 -6.83
CA ASP A 54 27.24 -12.27 -6.25
C ASP A 54 27.14 -13.81 -6.30
N CYS A 55 25.95 -14.36 -6.01
CA CYS A 55 25.70 -15.80 -6.07
C CYS A 55 25.77 -16.34 -7.52
N LEU A 56 25.27 -15.59 -8.50
CA LEU A 56 25.31 -15.99 -9.91
C LEU A 56 26.70 -15.82 -10.53
N GLU A 57 27.47 -14.82 -10.12
CA GLU A 57 28.86 -14.61 -10.56
C GLU A 57 29.81 -15.70 -10.02
N SER A 58 29.57 -16.17 -8.80
CA SER A 58 30.34 -17.27 -8.20
C SER A 58 29.91 -18.67 -8.68
N THR A 59 28.82 -18.77 -9.44
CA THR A 59 28.29 -20.05 -9.94
C THR A 59 29.15 -20.57 -11.10
N ASN A 60 29.55 -21.85 -11.02
CA ASN A 60 30.27 -22.54 -12.08
C ASN A 60 29.33 -22.97 -13.21
N TRP A 61 29.06 -22.08 -14.17
CA TRP A 61 28.21 -22.33 -15.34
C TRP A 61 28.62 -23.53 -16.22
N PRO A 62 29.91 -23.76 -16.50
CA PRO A 62 30.37 -24.96 -17.22
C PRO A 62 29.83 -26.28 -16.66
N LEU A 63 29.67 -26.40 -15.34
CA LEU A 63 29.14 -27.62 -14.71
C LEU A 63 27.73 -27.98 -15.20
N PHE A 64 26.88 -26.98 -15.47
CA PHE A 64 25.54 -27.22 -15.99
C PHE A 64 25.57 -27.77 -17.41
N LYS A 65 26.58 -27.37 -18.19
CA LYS A 65 26.74 -27.83 -19.57
C LYS A 65 27.23 -29.28 -19.62
N ASP A 66 28.15 -29.64 -18.72
CA ASP A 66 28.72 -30.98 -18.65
C ASP A 66 27.74 -32.02 -18.07
N THR A 67 26.76 -31.58 -17.28
CA THR A 67 25.74 -32.43 -16.65
C THR A 67 24.42 -32.48 -17.42
N ALA A 68 24.25 -31.65 -18.44
CA ALA A 68 23.06 -31.66 -19.27
C ALA A 68 23.20 -32.68 -20.39
N ASP A 69 22.47 -33.78 -20.28
CA ASP A 69 22.41 -34.83 -21.31
C ASP A 69 21.74 -34.36 -22.62
N ASP A 70 20.96 -33.27 -22.56
CA ASP A 70 20.16 -32.75 -23.67
C ASP A 70 20.16 -31.21 -23.68
N ILE A 71 20.17 -30.62 -24.89
CA ILE A 71 20.09 -29.17 -25.13
C ILE A 71 18.81 -28.56 -24.56
N HIS A 72 17.71 -29.33 -24.47
CA HIS A 72 16.46 -28.87 -23.86
C HIS A 72 16.52 -28.94 -22.33
N ARG A 73 17.32 -29.85 -21.77
CA ARG A 73 17.44 -30.02 -20.31
C ARG A 73 18.39 -29.01 -19.67
N TYR A 74 19.36 -28.51 -20.44
CA TYR A 74 20.28 -27.44 -20.01
C TYR A 74 19.56 -26.14 -19.57
N PRO A 75 18.70 -25.49 -20.39
CA PRO A 75 18.01 -24.27 -19.98
C PRO A 75 17.03 -24.53 -18.84
N ASP A 76 16.45 -25.73 -18.74
CA ASP A 76 15.56 -26.09 -17.64
C ASP A 76 16.30 -26.17 -16.32
N THR A 77 17.46 -26.85 -16.26
CA THR A 77 18.26 -26.97 -15.04
C THR A 77 18.82 -25.62 -14.60
N VAL A 78 19.30 -24.81 -15.54
CA VAL A 78 19.74 -23.43 -15.29
C VAL A 78 18.59 -22.57 -14.76
N SER A 79 17.42 -22.65 -15.37
CA SER A 79 16.23 -21.90 -14.94
C SER A 79 15.77 -22.32 -13.54
N CYS A 80 15.76 -23.62 -13.24
CA CYS A 80 15.47 -24.13 -11.90
C CYS A 80 16.46 -23.60 -10.85
N TYR A 81 17.75 -23.57 -11.18
CA TYR A 81 18.78 -23.09 -10.27
C TYR A 81 18.68 -21.58 -10.01
N ILE A 82 18.43 -20.77 -11.05
CA ILE A 82 18.20 -19.34 -10.91
C ILE A 82 16.94 -19.07 -10.08
N ASN A 83 15.85 -19.80 -10.33
CA ASN A 83 14.61 -19.66 -9.56
C ASN A 83 14.81 -20.04 -8.08
N TRP A 84 15.66 -21.02 -7.79
CA TRP A 84 16.04 -21.37 -6.43
C TRP A 84 16.76 -20.21 -5.74
N TRP A 85 17.75 -19.60 -6.39
CA TRP A 85 18.43 -18.41 -5.85
C TRP A 85 17.49 -17.22 -5.67
N ILE A 86 16.60 -16.96 -6.62
CA ILE A 86 15.54 -15.95 -6.48
C ILE A 86 14.72 -16.22 -5.22
N SER A 87 14.34 -17.48 -4.95
CA SER A 87 13.58 -17.81 -3.75
C SER A 87 14.33 -17.62 -2.43
N ILE A 88 15.67 -17.71 -2.45
CA ILE A 88 16.54 -17.52 -1.27
C ILE A 88 16.86 -16.05 -1.04
N CYS A 89 17.30 -15.35 -2.08
CA CYS A 89 17.78 -13.98 -2.01
C CYS A 89 16.63 -12.97 -1.91
N ILE A 90 15.48 -13.27 -2.53
CA ILE A 90 14.40 -12.30 -2.68
C ILE A 90 13.29 -12.63 -1.69
N PRO A 91 13.08 -11.79 -0.67
CA PRO A 91 12.02 -12.04 0.30
C PRO A 91 10.65 -11.95 -0.38
N CYS A 92 9.89 -13.05 -0.30
CA CYS A 92 8.48 -13.06 -0.60
C CYS A 92 7.71 -12.48 0.58
N THR A 93 6.90 -11.46 0.31
CA THR A 93 5.97 -10.92 1.32
C THR A 93 4.54 -11.20 0.93
N GLU A 94 3.80 -11.74 1.87
CA GLU A 94 2.37 -11.91 1.74
C GLU A 94 1.68 -10.56 1.87
N MET A 95 0.93 -10.18 0.84
CA MET A 95 0.09 -9.00 0.84
C MET A 95 -1.37 -9.44 0.85
N ILE A 96 -2.10 -8.97 1.86
CA ILE A 96 -3.53 -9.15 1.96
C ILE A 96 -4.23 -8.09 1.11
N VAL A 97 -4.92 -8.53 0.06
CA VAL A 97 -5.78 -7.67 -0.76
C VAL A 97 -7.21 -7.81 -0.27
N TYR A 98 -7.75 -6.73 0.27
CA TYR A 98 -9.16 -6.69 0.67
C TYR A 98 -10.05 -6.40 -0.55
N PRO A 99 -11.24 -7.01 -0.65
CA PRO A 99 -12.18 -6.80 -1.76
C PRO A 99 -12.55 -5.33 -2.00
N ASN A 100 -12.55 -4.51 -0.94
CA ASN A 100 -12.87 -3.09 -1.00
C ASN A 100 -11.61 -2.20 -1.19
N GLN A 101 -10.47 -2.76 -1.59
CA GLN A 101 -9.32 -1.94 -2.01
C GLN A 101 -9.61 -1.31 -3.37
N LYS A 102 -10.22 -0.13 -3.35
CA LYS A 102 -10.49 0.64 -4.57
C LYS A 102 -9.18 0.96 -5.30
N PRO A 103 -9.06 0.70 -6.62
CA PRO A 103 -7.83 0.94 -7.38
C PRO A 103 -7.33 2.39 -7.34
N TRP A 104 -8.26 3.35 -7.27
CA TRP A 104 -7.94 4.77 -7.12
C TRP A 104 -7.38 5.15 -5.74
N PHE A 105 -7.46 4.26 -4.74
CA PHE A 105 -7.04 4.52 -3.36
C PHE A 105 -5.57 4.13 -3.12
N ASN A 106 -4.67 4.85 -3.78
CA ASN A 106 -3.23 4.62 -3.75
C ASN A 106 -2.52 5.26 -2.51
N ASN A 107 -1.19 5.12 -2.45
CA ASN A 107 -0.37 5.66 -1.36
C ASN A 107 -0.43 7.19 -1.24
N GLU A 108 -0.59 7.93 -2.34
CA GLU A 108 -0.73 9.39 -2.32
C GLU A 108 -2.04 9.81 -1.65
N ILE A 109 -3.16 9.17 -2.01
CA ILE A 109 -4.47 9.43 -1.40
C ILE A 109 -4.44 9.04 0.09
N ARG A 110 -3.78 7.93 0.44
CA ARG A 110 -3.55 7.53 1.84
C ARG A 110 -2.74 8.57 2.61
N LYS A 111 -1.72 9.18 2.00
CA LYS A 111 -0.92 10.27 2.61
C LYS A 111 -1.79 11.50 2.87
N LYS A 112 -2.51 12.00 1.86
CA LYS A 112 -3.40 13.17 2.01
C LYS A 112 -4.53 12.94 3.02
N ARG A 113 -5.09 11.73 3.07
CA ARG A 113 -6.07 11.35 4.10
C ARG A 113 -5.48 11.41 5.50
N ARG A 114 -4.23 10.95 5.68
CA ARG A 114 -3.52 11.03 6.97
C ARG A 114 -3.28 12.48 7.36
N GLU A 115 -2.77 13.33 6.46
CA GLU A 115 -2.55 14.76 6.69
C GLU A 115 -3.83 15.46 7.18
N ARG A 116 -4.95 15.23 6.48
CA ARG A 116 -6.26 15.77 6.90
C ARG A 116 -6.68 15.27 8.28
N ASN A 117 -6.50 13.99 8.58
CA ASN A 117 -6.83 13.43 9.90
C ASN A 117 -5.92 13.99 11.01
N THR A 118 -4.64 14.25 10.71
CA THR A 118 -3.71 14.90 11.64
C THR A 118 -4.15 16.33 11.93
N ALA A 119 -4.48 17.11 10.90
CA ALA A 119 -4.99 18.47 11.05
C ALA A 119 -6.30 18.54 11.86
N PHE A 120 -7.16 17.53 11.70
CA PHE A 120 -8.37 17.39 12.52
C PHE A 120 -8.03 17.16 13.99
N LYS A 121 -7.10 16.24 14.28
CA LYS A 121 -6.65 15.93 15.65
C LYS A 121 -5.97 17.11 16.33
N THR A 122 -5.19 17.90 15.59
CA THR A 122 -4.52 19.11 16.09
C THR A 122 -5.47 20.31 16.24
N LYS A 123 -6.74 20.17 15.83
CA LYS A 123 -7.79 21.22 15.89
C LYS A 123 -7.40 22.51 15.16
N ASP A 124 -6.56 22.43 14.13
CA ASP A 124 -6.24 23.57 13.27
C ASP A 124 -7.25 23.64 12.10
N PRO A 125 -8.19 24.61 12.11
CA PRO A 125 -9.24 24.69 11.12
C PRO A 125 -8.74 25.14 9.75
N ALA A 126 -7.66 25.91 9.67
CA ALA A 126 -7.11 26.41 8.42
C ALA A 126 -6.39 25.28 7.67
N GLN A 127 -5.52 24.56 8.38
CA GLN A 127 -4.82 23.40 7.82
C GLN A 127 -5.80 22.28 7.45
N PHE A 128 -6.84 22.06 8.25
CA PHE A 128 -7.86 21.05 7.94
C PHE A 128 -8.58 21.35 6.61
N LYS A 129 -8.98 22.60 6.37
CA LYS A 129 -9.63 23.00 5.11
C LYS A 129 -8.74 22.76 3.90
N ILE A 130 -7.47 23.15 4.00
CA ILE A 130 -6.47 22.96 2.92
C ILE A 130 -6.27 21.46 2.64
N ALA A 131 -6.02 20.67 3.68
CA ALA A 131 -5.79 19.23 3.53
C ALA A 131 -7.02 18.48 3.01
N ARG A 132 -8.23 18.90 3.42
CA ARG A 132 -9.50 18.35 2.90
C ARG A 132 -9.67 18.65 1.41
N TYR A 133 -9.49 19.89 0.99
CA TYR A 133 -9.60 20.28 -0.41
C TYR A 133 -8.56 19.54 -1.28
N ALA A 134 -7.32 19.44 -0.81
CA ALA A 134 -6.26 18.72 -1.49
C ALA A 134 -6.58 17.22 -1.65
N LEU A 135 -7.20 16.60 -0.63
CA LEU A 135 -7.66 15.22 -0.71
C LEU A 135 -8.80 15.05 -1.73
N GLU A 136 -9.81 15.92 -1.70
CA GLU A 136 -10.95 15.88 -2.63
C GLU A 136 -10.48 16.03 -4.09
N LYS A 137 -9.58 16.99 -4.37
CA LYS A 137 -8.99 17.16 -5.69
C LYS A 137 -8.17 15.95 -6.15
N ALA A 138 -7.41 15.35 -5.24
CA ALA A 138 -6.63 14.14 -5.56
C ALA A 138 -7.52 12.95 -5.88
N ILE A 139 -8.64 12.79 -5.17
CA ILE A 139 -9.64 11.75 -5.46
C ILE A 139 -10.31 12.03 -6.80
N GLN A 140 -10.77 13.26 -7.04
CA GLN A 140 -11.46 13.64 -8.27
C GLN A 140 -10.58 13.42 -9.51
N LYS A 141 -9.30 13.80 -9.46
CA LYS A 141 -8.32 13.56 -10.53
C LYS A 141 -8.09 12.08 -10.87
N ARG A 142 -8.40 11.17 -9.95
CA ARG A 142 -8.16 9.73 -10.10
C ARG A 142 -9.42 8.94 -10.46
N ILE A 143 -10.60 9.49 -10.17
CA ILE A 143 -11.89 8.88 -10.49
C ILE A 143 -12.39 9.34 -11.87
N LEU A 144 -12.19 10.62 -12.21
CA LEU A 144 -12.48 11.20 -13.52
C LEU A 144 -11.26 11.07 -14.43
#